data_AF-A0A0Q4H1D5-F1
#
_entry.id   AF-A0A0Q4H1D5-F1
#
_cell.length_a   1.000
_cell.length_b   1.000
_cell.length_c   1.000
_cell.angle_alpha   90.00
_cell.angle_beta   90.00
_cell.angle_gamma   90.00
#
_symmetry.space_group_name_H-M   'P 1'
#
loop_
_entity.id
_entity.type
_entity.pdbx_description
1 polymer ?
#
loop_
_entity_poly.entity_id
_entity_poly.type
_entity_poly.pdbx_seq_one_letter_code
_entity_poly.pdbx_strand_id
1 'polypeptide(L)'
;MLQGLTGWHLVIVVVVILLLFGSTKLPALARSLGQSARAFKGEMKAMREDDEADAAATAAAGSAASPGSAAPAPASTVDSTIAPEPASAAPPAPQPATGR
;
A
#
# COMPACT_ATOMS: atom_id res chain seq x y z
N MET A 1 -2.36 -43.02 8.85
CA MET A 1 -2.30 -42.91 10.33
C MET A 1 -2.54 -41.47 10.84
N LEU A 2 -3.38 -40.65 10.19
CA LEU A 2 -3.60 -39.22 10.56
C LEU A 2 -5.08 -38.82 10.59
N GLN A 3 -6.01 -39.78 10.48
CA GLN A 3 -7.44 -39.50 10.24
C GLN A 3 -8.26 -39.28 11.53
N GLY A 4 -7.64 -39.20 12.70
CA GLY A 4 -8.34 -39.05 13.99
C GLY A 4 -8.21 -37.69 14.68
N LEU A 5 -7.39 -36.76 14.17
CA LEU A 5 -6.93 -35.64 15.01
C LEU A 5 -7.72 -34.34 14.91
N THR A 6 -8.48 -34.07 13.86
CA THR A 6 -8.66 -32.64 13.53
C THR A 6 -10.07 -32.08 13.60
N GLY A 7 -11.13 -32.89 13.59
CA GLY A 7 -12.49 -32.34 13.71
C GLY A 7 -12.76 -31.78 15.11
N TRP A 8 -12.70 -32.65 16.12
CA TRP A 8 -13.13 -32.30 17.48
C TRP A 8 -12.06 -31.52 18.28
N HIS A 9 -10.77 -31.82 18.08
CA HIS A 9 -9.69 -31.10 18.77
C HIS A 9 -9.59 -29.65 18.32
N LEU A 10 -9.81 -29.36 17.03
CA LEU A 10 -9.74 -28.00 16.50
C LEU A 10 -10.87 -27.14 17.08
N VAL A 11 -12.08 -27.71 17.24
CA VAL A 11 -13.18 -27.06 17.96
C VAL A 11 -12.80 -26.76 19.41
N ILE A 12 -12.22 -27.72 20.15
CA ILE A 12 -11.75 -27.50 21.53
C ILE A 12 -10.73 -26.36 21.59
N VAL A 13 -9.73 -26.35 20.70
CA VAL A 13 -8.70 -25.29 20.66
C VAL A 13 -9.34 -23.93 20.40
N VAL A 14 -10.25 -23.85 19.43
CA VAL A 14 -11.00 -22.62 19.14
C VAL A 14 -11.80 -22.15 20.36
N VAL A 15 -12.47 -23.07 21.07
CA VAL A 15 -13.19 -22.77 22.31
C VAL A 15 -12.25 -22.22 23.38
N VAL A 16 -11.08 -22.84 23.61
CA VAL A 16 -10.09 -22.34 24.59
C VAL A 16 -9.60 -20.94 24.22
N ILE A 17 -9.34 -20.67 22.94
CA ILE A 17 -8.94 -19.35 22.46
C ILE A 17 -10.09 -18.34 22.65
N LEU A 18 -11.34 -18.73 22.36
CA LEU A 18 -12.53 -17.90 22.62
C LEU A 18 -12.69 -17.58 24.11
N LEU A 19 -12.36 -18.50 25.01
CA LEU A 19 -12.40 -18.26 26.46
C LEU A 19 -11.28 -17.31 26.91
N LEU A 20 -10.06 -17.44 26.37
CA LEU A 20 -8.93 -16.57 26.71
C LEU A 20 -9.06 -15.16 26.14
N PHE A 21 -9.41 -15.05 24.85
CA PHE A 21 -9.50 -13.79 24.13
C PHE A 21 -10.90 -13.15 24.25
N GLY A 22 -11.91 -13.94 24.60
CA GLY A 22 -13.29 -13.48 24.74
C GLY A 22 -14.01 -13.26 23.40
N SER A 23 -15.31 -12.96 23.51
CA SER A 23 -16.21 -12.76 22.36
C SER A 23 -15.95 -11.46 21.59
N THR A 24 -15.23 -10.48 22.15
CA THR A 24 -15.04 -9.17 21.50
C THR A 24 -13.72 -9.08 20.72
N LYS A 25 -12.67 -9.80 21.14
CA LYS A 25 -11.32 -9.66 20.53
C LYS A 25 -11.13 -10.51 19.29
N LEU A 26 -11.66 -11.73 19.25
CA LEU A 26 -11.63 -12.56 18.04
C LEU A 26 -12.32 -11.91 16.83
N PRO A 27 -13.57 -11.42 16.91
CA PRO A 27 -14.21 -10.79 15.76
C PRO A 27 -13.56 -9.45 15.38
N ALA A 28 -12.99 -8.72 16.34
CA ALA A 28 -12.24 -7.50 16.05
C ALA A 28 -10.96 -7.80 15.24
N LEU A 29 -10.18 -8.80 15.67
CA LEU A 29 -8.97 -9.24 14.95
C LEU A 29 -9.31 -9.84 13.58
N ALA A 30 -10.37 -10.65 13.50
CA ALA A 30 -10.83 -11.21 12.23
C ALA A 30 -11.28 -10.11 11.26
N ARG A 31 -11.94 -9.05 11.74
CA ARG A 31 -12.33 -7.89 10.93
C ARG A 31 -11.12 -7.12 10.40
N SER A 32 -10.12 -6.82 11.26
CA SER A 32 -8.93 -6.07 10.82
C SER A 32 -8.07 -6.89 9.85
N LEU A 33 -7.84 -8.18 10.16
CA LEU A 33 -7.07 -9.08 9.30
C LEU A 33 -7.81 -9.37 7.99
N GLY A 34 -9.13 -9.47 8.05
CA GLY A 34 -10.01 -9.66 6.89
C GLY A 34 -10.01 -8.46 5.94
N GLN A 35 -9.97 -7.23 6.47
CA GLN A 35 -9.84 -6.03 5.65
C GLN A 35 -8.51 -5.98 4.89
N SER A 36 -7.38 -6.25 5.57
CA SER A 36 -6.07 -6.32 4.92
C SER A 36 -6.00 -7.46 3.89
N ALA A 37 -6.54 -8.63 4.22
CA ALA A 37 -6.59 -9.76 3.30
C ALA A 37 -7.50 -9.50 2.09
N ARG A 38 -8.58 -8.71 2.25
CA ARG A 38 -9.50 -8.32 1.15
C ARG A 38 -8.82 -7.38 0.17
N ALA A 39 -8.09 -6.37 0.67
CA ALA A 39 -7.30 -5.47 -0.18
C ALA A 39 -6.26 -6.25 -0.97
N PHE A 40 -5.45 -7.06 -0.28
CA PHE A 40 -4.43 -7.91 -0.91
C PHE A 40 -5.03 -8.88 -1.93
N LYS A 41 -6.19 -9.51 -1.64
CA LYS A 41 -6.89 -10.39 -2.57
C LYS A 41 -7.38 -9.64 -3.82
N GLY A 42 -7.83 -8.39 -3.65
CA GLY A 42 -8.29 -7.53 -4.75
C GLY A 42 -7.14 -7.17 -5.69
N GLU A 43 -6.03 -6.70 -5.14
CA GLU A 43 -4.81 -6.38 -5.90
C GLU A 43 -4.25 -7.61 -6.60
N MET A 44 -4.21 -8.76 -5.89
CA MET A 44 -3.70 -10.01 -6.47
C MET A 44 -4.64 -10.66 -7.49
N LYS A 45 -5.93 -10.32 -7.45
CA LYS A 45 -6.90 -10.72 -8.48
C LYS A 45 -6.77 -9.82 -9.71
N ALA A 46 -6.62 -8.51 -9.53
CA ALA A 46 -6.34 -7.58 -10.63
C ALA A 46 -5.07 -7.99 -11.38
N MET A 47 -3.97 -8.30 -10.68
CA MET A 47 -2.74 -8.77 -11.32
C MET A 47 -2.92 -10.07 -12.12
N ARG A 48 -3.77 -11.00 -11.67
CA ARG A 48 -4.09 -12.23 -12.42
C ARG A 48 -4.96 -11.96 -13.64
N GLU A 49 -5.90 -11.02 -13.53
CA GLU A 49 -6.81 -10.64 -14.61
C GLU A 49 -6.09 -9.80 -15.67
N ASP A 50 -5.14 -8.95 -15.25
CA ASP A 50 -4.25 -8.18 -16.12
C ASP A 50 -3.27 -9.10 -16.85
N ASP A 51 -2.76 -10.17 -16.23
CA ASP A 51 -1.95 -11.19 -16.92
C ASP A 51 -2.74 -11.92 -18.04
N GLU A 52 -4.04 -12.18 -17.84
CA GLU A 52 -4.92 -12.72 -18.89
C GLU A 52 -5.32 -11.68 -19.95
N ALA A 53 -5.52 -10.42 -19.54
CA ALA A 53 -5.91 -9.33 -20.43
C ALA A 53 -4.73 -8.80 -21.28
N ASP A 54 -3.51 -8.77 -20.74
CA ASP A 54 -2.28 -8.37 -21.44
C ASP A 54 -1.89 -9.40 -22.51
N ALA A 55 -2.18 -10.69 -22.26
CA ALA A 55 -2.07 -11.75 -23.27
C ALA A 55 -3.04 -11.54 -24.45
N ALA A 56 -4.22 -10.93 -24.22
CA ALA A 56 -5.17 -10.58 -25.28
C ALA A 56 -4.86 -9.22 -25.94
N ALA A 57 -4.32 -8.25 -25.20
CA ALA A 57 -3.97 -6.92 -25.69
C ALA A 57 -2.68 -6.90 -26.53
N THR A 58 -1.71 -7.76 -26.22
CA THR A 58 -0.48 -7.94 -27.02
C THR A 58 -0.76 -8.47 -28.43
N ALA A 59 -1.91 -9.12 -28.67
CA ALA A 59 -2.36 -9.51 -30.01
C ALA A 59 -2.99 -8.35 -30.82
N ALA A 60 -3.41 -7.25 -30.17
CA ALA A 60 -4.08 -6.12 -30.82
C ALA A 60 -3.19 -4.85 -30.96
N ALA A 61 -2.09 -4.76 -30.22
CA ALA A 61 -1.21 -3.58 -30.23
C ALA A 61 -0.16 -3.55 -31.37
N GLY A 62 -0.09 -4.57 -32.23
CA GLY A 62 0.88 -4.65 -33.32
C GLY A 62 0.58 -3.81 -34.58
N SER A 63 -0.53 -3.05 -34.65
CA SER A 63 -1.01 -2.49 -35.93
C SER A 63 -1.53 -1.04 -35.92
N ALA A 64 -1.02 -0.14 -35.07
CA ALA A 64 -1.12 1.31 -35.36
C ALA A 64 -0.33 2.16 -34.35
N ALA A 65 0.83 2.70 -34.74
CA ALA A 65 1.25 4.08 -34.37
C ALA A 65 2.60 4.47 -34.99
N SER A 66 2.56 5.10 -36.17
CA SER A 66 3.38 6.27 -36.54
C SER A 66 2.88 6.78 -37.89
N PRO A 67 2.55 8.08 -38.01
CA PRO A 67 3.58 9.11 -38.14
C PRO A 67 3.29 10.39 -37.33
N GLY A 68 4.35 11.16 -37.07
CA GLY A 68 4.30 12.38 -36.26
C GLY A 68 3.72 13.60 -36.97
N SER A 69 3.46 14.65 -36.18
CA SER A 69 3.67 16.05 -36.55
C SER A 69 3.49 16.96 -35.33
N ALA A 70 4.33 17.99 -35.30
CA ALA A 70 4.17 19.29 -34.63
C ALA A 70 4.23 19.37 -33.10
N ALA A 71 5.42 19.73 -32.62
CA ALA A 71 5.57 20.63 -31.49
C ALA A 71 4.94 21.99 -31.83
N PRO A 72 4.24 22.59 -30.87
CA PRO A 72 4.51 23.98 -30.52
C PRO A 72 4.76 24.10 -29.01
N ALA A 73 5.84 24.78 -28.66
CA ALA A 73 6.00 25.33 -27.32
C ALA A 73 4.95 26.42 -27.08
N PRO A 74 4.30 26.43 -25.92
CA PRO A 74 4.15 27.68 -25.19
C PRO A 74 4.82 27.58 -23.82
N ALA A 75 5.76 28.50 -23.64
CA ALA A 75 6.26 28.91 -22.34
C ALA A 75 5.11 29.44 -21.46
N SER A 76 5.35 29.37 -20.14
CA SER A 76 4.78 30.23 -19.09
C SER A 76 3.38 29.90 -18.59
N THR A 77 3.33 29.27 -17.41
CA THR A 77 2.84 29.90 -16.17
C THR A 77 3.26 29.06 -14.96
N VAL A 78 4.51 29.24 -14.55
CA VAL A 78 4.86 29.21 -13.12
C VAL A 78 4.34 30.51 -12.52
N ASP A 79 3.13 30.49 -11.97
CA ASP A 79 2.67 31.49 -10.99
C ASP A 79 1.46 30.93 -10.23
N SER A 80 1.75 30.13 -9.21
CA SER A 80 0.98 30.22 -7.97
C SER A 80 1.89 30.94 -6.98
N THR A 81 1.84 32.27 -7.10
CA THR A 81 1.88 33.27 -6.04
C THR A 81 2.15 32.67 -4.63
N ILE A 82 3.42 32.71 -4.21
CA ILE A 82 3.98 33.64 -3.22
C ILE A 82 3.45 33.42 -1.80
N ALA A 83 4.28 32.76 -0.99
CA ALA A 83 4.84 33.36 0.23
C ALA A 83 6.18 32.65 0.56
N PRO A 84 7.34 33.27 0.27
CA PRO A 84 8.60 32.85 0.85
C PRO A 84 8.58 33.27 2.33
N GLU A 85 8.83 32.34 3.25
CA GLU A 85 9.32 32.72 4.58
C GLU A 85 10.85 32.63 4.57
N PRO A 86 11.56 33.72 4.26
CA PRO A 86 12.98 33.82 4.51
C PRO A 86 13.21 33.93 6.03
N ALA A 87 14.04 33.03 6.55
CA ALA A 87 14.95 33.23 7.67
C ALA A 87 14.50 34.18 8.81
N SER A 88 14.03 33.60 9.91
CA SER A 88 14.25 34.19 11.24
C SER A 88 14.72 33.13 12.24
N ALA A 89 16.04 33.05 12.36
CA ALA A 89 16.78 32.91 13.61
C ALA A 89 16.43 31.74 14.56
N ALA A 90 17.14 30.61 14.40
CA ALA A 90 17.71 29.90 15.54
C ALA A 90 19.22 29.79 15.30
N PRO A 91 20.07 30.49 16.06
CA PRO A 91 21.51 30.58 15.77
C PRO A 91 22.20 29.21 15.90
N PRO A 92 23.24 28.94 15.08
CA PRO A 92 24.11 27.81 15.31
C PRO A 92 24.84 28.02 16.64
N ALA A 93 24.94 26.99 17.46
CA ALA A 93 25.82 26.99 18.62
C ALA A 93 27.22 26.50 18.21
N PRO A 94 28.21 27.39 18.05
CA PRO A 94 29.60 27.06 18.27
C PRO A 94 30.05 27.51 19.68
N GLN A 95 30.84 26.63 20.29
CA GLN A 95 31.38 26.66 21.64
C GLN A 95 32.39 27.82 21.82
N PRO A 96 32.77 28.17 23.07
CA PRO A 96 34.18 27.97 23.38
C PRO A 96 34.45 27.40 24.79
N ALA A 97 35.41 26.47 24.82
CA ALA A 97 36.20 26.15 25.99
C ALA A 97 37.23 27.27 26.25
N THR A 98 37.19 27.88 27.44
CA THR A 98 38.22 28.71 28.10
C THR A 98 37.62 29.06 29.46
N GLY A 99 38.16 28.71 30.63
CA GLY A 99 39.54 28.80 31.09
C GLY A 99 39.60 29.81 32.24
N ARG A 100 39.39 29.35 33.49
CA ARG A 100 39.97 29.91 34.71
C ARG A 100 39.78 28.94 35.88
#